data_AF-K9YRW4-F1
#
_entry.id   AF-K9YRW4-F1
#
_cell.length_a   1.000
_cell.length_b   1.000
_cell.length_c   1.000
_cell.angle_alpha   90.00
_cell.angle_beta   90.00
_cell.angle_gamma   90.00
#
_symmetry.space_group_name_H-M   'P 1'
#
loop_
_entity.id
_entity.type
_entity.pdbx_description
1 polymer ?
#
loop_
_entity_poly.entity_id
_entity_poly.type
_entity_poly.pdbx_seq_one_letter_code
_entity_poly.pdbx_strand_id
1 'polypeptide(L)'
;MNLNFSEESAIKTEINVKQLERWQVYQRLIELQVPCRCSCNQPLEVELKTPLQVWQFWSVVRRVSASRDSLIAGLERCWQLPMCKEK
;
A
#
# COMPACT_ATOMS: atom_id res chain seq x y z
N MET A 1 22.72 8.18 -8.85
CA MET A 1 22.39 7.41 -10.07
C MET A 1 21.01 7.83 -10.51
N ASN A 2 20.91 8.58 -11.61
CA ASN A 2 19.64 9.02 -12.17
C ASN A 2 19.07 7.88 -13.02
N LEU A 3 18.00 7.25 -12.53
CA LEU A 3 17.19 6.35 -13.35
C LEU A 3 16.16 7.21 -14.07
N ASN A 4 16.44 7.49 -15.34
CA ASN A 4 15.45 7.97 -16.29
C ASN A 4 14.33 6.91 -16.38
N PHE A 5 13.23 7.12 -15.67
CA PHE A 5 12.00 6.35 -15.84
C PHE A 5 11.24 6.95 -17.03
N SER A 6 11.62 6.54 -18.24
CA SER A 6 10.83 6.79 -19.45
C SER A 6 9.56 5.94 -19.41
N GLU A 7 8.42 6.62 -19.53
CA GLU A 7 7.06 6.07 -19.66
C GLU A 7 6.64 5.07 -18.56
N GLU A 8 6.32 5.61 -17.37
CA GLU A 8 5.65 4.87 -16.30
C GLU A 8 4.32 4.27 -16.79
N SER A 9 4.31 2.96 -17.07
CA SER A 9 3.07 2.22 -17.23
C SER A 9 2.35 2.20 -15.87
N ALA A 10 1.40 3.11 -15.69
CA ALA A 10 0.61 3.17 -14.46
C ALA A 10 -0.12 1.84 -14.25
N ILE A 11 0.11 1.19 -13.12
CA ILE A 11 -0.59 -0.04 -12.75
C ILE A 11 -1.95 0.38 -12.21
N LYS A 12 -3.01 -0.02 -12.92
CA LYS A 12 -4.41 0.10 -12.46
C LYS A 12 -4.85 -1.24 -11.91
N THR A 13 -5.34 -1.26 -10.68
CA THR A 13 -5.86 -2.49 -10.05
C THR A 13 -7.15 -2.22 -9.31
N GLU A 14 -8.04 -3.20 -9.35
CA GLU A 14 -9.26 -3.26 -8.52
C GLU A 14 -9.02 -4.17 -7.32
N ILE A 15 -9.54 -3.78 -6.16
CA ILE A 15 -9.30 -4.54 -4.92
C ILE A 15 -10.62 -4.85 -4.24
N ASN A 16 -10.84 -6.14 -4.01
CA ASN A 16 -11.98 -6.63 -3.24
C ASN A 16 -11.65 -6.65 -1.75
N VAL A 17 -11.79 -5.49 -1.11
CA VAL A 17 -11.70 -5.31 0.35
C VAL A 17 -13.11 -5.35 0.94
N LYS A 18 -13.28 -5.93 2.15
CA LYS A 18 -14.58 -5.91 2.86
C LYS A 18 -15.11 -4.47 2.96
N GLN A 19 -16.43 -4.33 2.90
CA GLN A 19 -17.12 -3.02 2.78
C GLN A 19 -16.64 -1.97 3.80
N LEU A 20 -16.44 -2.34 5.06
CA LEU A 20 -16.00 -1.43 6.13
C LEU A 20 -14.50 -1.09 6.05
N GLU A 21 -13.68 -2.07 5.70
CA GLU A 21 -12.23 -1.94 5.54
C GLU A 21 -11.88 -1.06 4.31
N ARG A 22 -12.72 -1.06 3.28
CA ARG A 22 -12.54 -0.25 2.06
C ARG A 22 -12.42 1.24 2.35
N TRP A 23 -13.22 1.75 3.29
CA TRP A 23 -13.19 3.17 3.63
C TRP A 23 -11.92 3.56 4.39
N GLN A 24 -11.44 2.69 5.28
CA GLN A 24 -10.18 2.90 5.99
C GLN A 24 -8.97 2.87 5.05
N VAL A 25 -8.97 1.96 4.06
CA VAL A 25 -7.93 1.93 3.01
C VAL A 25 -7.96 3.21 2.18
N TYR A 26 -9.14 3.61 1.68
CA TYR A 26 -9.30 4.82 0.88
C TYR A 26 -8.79 6.07 1.60
N GLN A 27 -9.25 6.31 2.84
CA GLN A 27 -8.85 7.46 3.64
C GLN A 27 -7.32 7.51 3.81
N ARG A 28 -6.70 6.38 4.13
CA ARG A 28 -5.25 6.35 4.34
C ARG A 28 -4.45 6.57 3.06
N LEU A 29 -4.92 6.08 1.92
CA LEU A 29 -4.26 6.32 0.64
C LEU A 29 -4.30 7.81 0.25
N ILE A 30 -5.42 8.49 0.49
CA ILE A 30 -5.54 9.94 0.29
C ILE A 30 -4.56 10.71 1.18
N GLU A 31 -4.45 10.35 2.46
CA GLU A 31 -3.47 10.97 3.38
C GLU A 31 -2.01 10.79 2.93
N LEU A 32 -1.73 9.67 2.24
CA LEU A 32 -0.41 9.36 1.68
C LEU A 32 -0.21 9.93 0.25
N GLN A 33 -1.18 10.69 -0.26
CA GLN A 33 -1.16 11.26 -1.61
C GLN A 33 -1.06 10.19 -2.72
N VAL A 34 -1.61 9.00 -2.47
CA VAL A 34 -1.74 7.93 -3.46
C VAL A 34 -3.05 8.12 -4.22
N PRO A 35 -3.03 8.35 -5.55
CA PRO A 35 -4.24 8.55 -6.34
C PRO A 35 -5.16 7.33 -6.30
N CYS A 36 -6.39 7.51 -5.81
CA CYS A 36 -7.39 6.45 -5.75
C CYS A 36 -8.82 7.00 -5.88
N ARG A 37 -9.75 6.14 -6.32
CA ARG A 37 -11.18 6.44 -6.43
C ARG A 37 -11.99 5.32 -5.79
N CYS A 38 -13.02 5.70 -5.05
CA CYS A 38 -13.95 4.78 -4.42
C CYS A 38 -15.38 5.23 -4.74
N SER A 39 -16.18 4.33 -5.31
CA SER A 39 -17.60 4.55 -5.59
C SER A 39 -18.46 3.58 -4.79
N CYS A 40 -19.72 3.93 -4.53
CA CYS A 40 -20.65 3.06 -3.82
C CYS A 40 -20.80 1.71 -4.56
N ASN A 41 -20.69 0.60 -3.82
CA ASN A 41 -20.74 -0.78 -4.34
C ASN A 41 -19.72 -1.12 -5.43
N GLN A 42 -18.68 -0.31 -5.62
CA GLN A 42 -17.59 -0.61 -6.55
C GLN A 42 -16.31 -0.91 -5.77
N PRO A 43 -15.39 -1.71 -6.35
CA PRO A 43 -14.07 -1.91 -5.79
C PRO A 43 -13.29 -0.58 -5.75
N LEU A 44 -12.25 -0.55 -4.92
CA LEU A 44 -11.34 0.60 -4.86
C LEU A 44 -10.44 0.58 -6.11
N GLU A 45 -10.48 1.65 -6.90
CA GLU A 45 -9.56 1.85 -8.01
C GLU A 45 -8.34 2.63 -7.52
N VAL A 46 -7.14 2.13 -7.81
CA VAL A 46 -5.88 2.80 -7.46
C VAL A 46 -4.97 2.87 -8.70
N GLU A 47 -4.30 4.01 -8.86
CA GLU A 47 -3.31 4.22 -9.91
C GLU A 47 -1.92 4.31 -9.27
N LEU A 48 -1.10 3.29 -9.49
CA LEU A 48 0.23 3.18 -8.91
C LEU A 48 1.26 3.44 -10.00
N LYS A 49 1.95 4.57 -9.89
CA LYS A 49 2.96 5.03 -10.88
C LYS A 49 4.37 4.76 -10.42
N THR A 50 4.62 4.90 -9.11
CA THR A 50 5.96 4.77 -8.54
C THR A 50 6.09 3.52 -7.67
N PRO A 51 7.31 2.94 -7.57
CA PRO A 51 7.57 1.85 -6.63
C PRO A 51 7.21 2.20 -5.17
N LEU A 52 7.36 3.48 -4.80
CA LEU A 52 6.97 3.96 -3.49
C LEU A 52 5.45 3.86 -3.27
N GLN A 53 4.65 4.27 -4.25
CA GLN A 53 3.19 4.17 -4.19
C GLN A 53 2.74 2.71 -4.09
N VAL A 54 3.39 1.80 -4.84
CA VAL A 54 3.15 0.36 -4.72
C VAL A 54 3.40 -0.11 -3.28
N TRP A 55 4.52 0.30 -2.68
CA TRP A 55 4.83 -0.10 -1.32
C TRP A 55 3.87 0.47 -0.28
N GLN A 56 3.55 1.76 -0.38
CA GLN A 56 2.59 2.44 0.48
C GLN A 56 1.23 1.74 0.42
N PHE A 57 0.77 1.44 -0.80
CA PHE A 57 -0.46 0.73 -1.04
C PHE A 57 -0.49 -0.64 -0.35
N TRP A 58 0.52 -1.47 -0.58
CA TRP A 58 0.65 -2.78 0.06
C TRP A 58 0.65 -2.68 1.59
N SER A 59 1.36 -1.69 2.14
CA SER A 59 1.43 -1.46 3.58
C SER A 59 0.05 -1.12 4.17
N VAL A 60 -0.70 -0.25 3.49
CA VAL A 60 -2.05 0.15 3.92
C VAL A 60 -3.02 -1.03 3.87
N VAL A 61 -3.08 -1.75 2.74
CA VAL A 61 -3.97 -2.91 2.59
C VAL A 61 -3.67 -3.97 3.63
N ARG A 62 -2.38 -4.28 3.85
CA ARG A 62 -1.96 -5.24 4.86
C ARG A 62 -2.36 -4.79 6.26
N ARG A 63 -2.19 -3.52 6.60
CA ARG A 63 -2.52 -2.99 7.93
C ARG A 63 -4.02 -3.05 8.23
N VAL A 64 -4.87 -2.80 7.24
CA VAL A 64 -6.32 -2.79 7.42
C VAL A 64 -6.90 -4.21 7.40
N SER A 65 -6.36 -5.10 6.56
CA SER A 65 -6.96 -6.42 6.31
C SER A 65 -6.39 -7.55 7.17
N ALA A 66 -5.22 -7.37 7.78
CA ALA A 66 -4.57 -8.41 8.57
C ALA A 66 -5.08 -8.44 10.03
N SER A 67 -5.01 -9.61 10.66
CA SER A 67 -5.25 -9.71 12.10
C SER A 67 -4.20 -8.93 12.89
N ARG A 68 -4.58 -8.45 14.08
CA ARG A 68 -3.66 -7.75 14.98
C ARG A 68 -2.40 -8.57 15.26
N ASP A 69 -2.55 -9.86 15.51
CA ASP A 69 -1.42 -10.75 15.81
C ASP A 69 -0.47 -10.89 14.61
N SER A 70 -1.02 -10.93 13.39
CA SER A 70 -0.22 -10.94 12.16
C SER A 70 0.57 -9.65 11.96
N LEU A 71 0.02 -8.51 12.39
CA LEU A 71 0.70 -7.22 12.34
C LEU A 71 1.81 -7.15 13.38
N ILE A 72 1.54 -7.57 14.62
CA ILE A 72 2.53 -7.63 15.70
C ILE A 72 3.71 -8.52 15.28
N ALA A 73 3.44 -9.75 14.85
CA ALA A 73 4.48 -10.67 14.40
C ALA A 73 5.28 -10.10 13.21
N GLY A 74 4.64 -9.30 12.36
CA GLY A 74 5.32 -8.58 11.28
C GLY A 74 6.31 -7.54 11.78
N LEU A 75 5.89 -6.71 12.75
CA LEU A 75 6.73 -5.69 13.36
C LEU A 75 7.90 -6.31 14.14
N GLU A 76 7.65 -7.38 14.89
CA GLU A 76 8.70 -8.13 15.59
C GLU A 76 9.78 -8.65 14.63
N ARG A 77 9.36 -9.24 13.49
CA ARG A 77 10.32 -9.67 12.47
C ARG A 77 11.12 -8.50 11.91
N CYS A 78 10.48 -7.38 11.60
CA CYS A 78 11.19 -6.19 11.12
C CYS A 78 12.22 -5.68 12.14
N TRP A 79 11.91 -5.77 13.43
CA TRP A 79 12.81 -5.35 14.51
C TRP A 79 14.03 -6.28 14.67
N GLN A 80 13.87 -7.55 14.33
CA GLN A 80 14.95 -8.54 14.36
C GLN A 80 15.82 -8.53 13.09
N LEU A 81 15.45 -7.77 12.06
CA LEU A 81 16.30 -7.66 10.87
C LEU A 81 17.63 -7.02 11.26
N PRO A 82 18.77 -7.61 10.86
CA PRO A 82 20.05 -6.98 11.08
C PRO A 82 20.05 -5.65 10.35
N MET A 83 20.26 -4.55 11.08
CA MET A 83 20.48 -3.24 10.49
C MET A 83 21.59 -3.40 9.46
N CYS A 84 21.31 -3.06 8.21
CA CYS A 84 22.29 -3.13 7.14
C CYS A 84 23.48 -2.28 7.57
N LYS A 85 24.59 -2.93 7.95
CA LYS A 85 25.83 -2.20 8.18
C LYS A 85 26.34 -1.81 6.81
N GLU A 86 26.32 -0.52 6.51
CA GLU A 86 27.12 0.04 5.42
C GLU A 86 28.57 -0.43 5.63
N LYS A 87 29.12 -1.09 4.62
CA LYS A 87 30.53 -1.47 4.53
C LYS A 87 31.31 -0.35 3.88
#